data_AF-X0ZYK7-F1
#
_entry.id   AF-X0ZYK7-F1
#
_cell.length_a   1.000
_cell.length_b   1.000
_cell.length_c   1.000
_cell.angle_alpha   90.00
_cell.angle_beta   90.00
_cell.angle_gamma   90.00
#
_symmetry.space_group_name_H-M   'P 1'
#
loop_
_entity.id
_entity.type
_entity.pdbx_description
1 polymer ?
#
loop_
_entity_poly.entity_id
_entity_poly.type
_entity_poly.pdbx_seq_one_letter_code
_entity_poly.pdbx_strand_id
1 'polypeptide(L)'
;LPLAEATITFFDEHWERDEQGKIRFEPAQSLETWWECVNPLPEVAGLRYVLGRLLELPADLTTRAQRKTWKETLADLPAVPMKESNGKRILLPAEKYSAKRNQENPELYAIFPYRLFGVGKDGLEIAVETYNRRVHKGTGGWYQTAIQAAYLGLTGDASKFVTKNFSTWHGGSRFPAFWGPNYDWIPDQDHGAVTMTALQRMLLQTEGRKILLFGAWPKGWDVE
;
A
#
# COMPACT_ATOMS: atom_id res chain seq x y z
N LEU A 1 5.80 1.55 -20.91
CA LEU A 1 4.74 0.61 -21.33
C LEU A 1 5.23 -0.82 -21.53
N PRO A 2 6.36 -1.10 -22.22
CA PRO A 2 6.78 -2.48 -22.46
C PRO A 2 6.94 -3.32 -21.17
N LEU A 3 7.49 -2.75 -20.10
CA LEU A 3 7.58 -3.43 -18.81
C LEU A 3 6.20 -3.76 -18.22
N ALA A 4 5.29 -2.78 -18.21
CA ALA A 4 3.94 -2.98 -17.68
C ALA A 4 3.18 -4.06 -18.47
N GLU A 5 3.35 -4.08 -19.80
CA GLU A 5 2.76 -5.12 -20.66
C GLU A 5 3.29 -6.50 -20.28
N ALA A 6 4.62 -6.69 -20.25
CA ALA A 6 5.21 -7.98 -19.92
C ALA A 6 4.80 -8.46 -18.51
N THR A 7 4.74 -7.55 -17.54
CA THR A 7 4.27 -7.88 -16.18
C THR A 7 2.80 -8.28 -16.18
N ILE A 8 1.92 -7.57 -16.88
CA ILE A 8 0.49 -7.90 -16.95
C ILE A 8 0.27 -9.21 -17.65
N THR A 9 0.93 -9.45 -18.79
CA THR A 9 0.87 -10.73 -19.50
C THR A 9 1.31 -11.88 -18.60
N PHE A 10 2.38 -11.71 -17.82
CA PHE A 10 2.77 -12.73 -16.85
C PHE A 10 1.66 -13.02 -15.84
N PHE A 11 1.07 -11.99 -15.21
CA PHE A 11 -0.01 -12.22 -14.24
C PHE A 11 -1.28 -12.79 -14.87
N ASP A 12 -1.57 -12.43 -16.12
CA ASP A 12 -2.70 -13.00 -16.85
C ASP A 12 -2.42 -14.46 -17.20
N GLU A 13 -1.27 -14.81 -17.76
CA GLU A 13 -1.04 -16.14 -18.32
C GLU A 13 -0.48 -17.17 -17.34
N HIS A 14 0.20 -16.75 -16.27
CA HIS A 14 0.90 -17.66 -15.36
C HIS A 14 -0.04 -18.41 -14.41
N TRP A 15 -1.12 -17.78 -13.97
CA TRP A 15 -2.00 -18.29 -12.93
C TRP A 15 -3.20 -19.06 -13.49
N GLU A 16 -3.62 -20.11 -12.79
CA GLU A 16 -4.86 -20.79 -13.10
C GLU A 16 -6.08 -19.90 -12.83
N ARG A 17 -7.24 -20.26 -13.40
CA ARG A 17 -8.52 -19.61 -13.12
C ARG A 17 -9.37 -20.50 -12.23
N ASP A 18 -10.14 -19.88 -11.35
CA ASP A 18 -11.16 -20.57 -10.55
C ASP A 18 -12.40 -20.93 -11.40
N GLU A 19 -13.37 -21.61 -10.76
CA GLU A 19 -14.63 -22.02 -11.39
C GLU A 19 -15.48 -20.85 -11.90
N GLN A 20 -15.22 -19.63 -11.43
CA GLN A 20 -15.87 -18.39 -11.84
C GLN A 20 -15.07 -17.64 -12.91
N GLY A 21 -13.96 -18.22 -13.39
CA GLY A 21 -13.08 -17.64 -14.39
C GLY A 21 -12.16 -16.55 -13.85
N LYS A 22 -12.05 -16.37 -12.53
CA LYS A 22 -11.14 -15.38 -11.93
C LYS A 22 -9.73 -15.95 -11.81
N ILE A 23 -8.74 -15.09 -11.99
CA ILE A 23 -7.35 -15.42 -11.72
C ILE A 23 -7.23 -15.88 -10.26
N ARG A 24 -6.62 -17.05 -10.08
CA ARG A 24 -6.41 -17.66 -8.77
C ARG A 24 -4.92 -17.61 -8.42
N PHE A 25 -4.56 -16.69 -7.52
CA PHE A 25 -3.19 -16.58 -7.02
C PHE A 25 -2.94 -17.63 -5.92
N GLU A 26 -2.51 -18.83 -6.32
CA GLU A 26 -2.09 -19.92 -5.44
C GLU A 26 -1.16 -20.91 -6.18
N PRO A 27 -0.08 -21.39 -5.54
CA PRO A 27 0.42 -20.98 -4.22
C PRO A 27 1.02 -19.57 -4.27
N ALA A 28 0.71 -18.74 -3.28
CA ALA A 28 1.26 -17.40 -3.17
C ALA A 28 1.63 -17.07 -1.71
N GLN A 29 2.35 -15.96 -1.52
CA GLN A 29 2.66 -15.40 -0.21
C GLN A 29 2.01 -14.02 -0.11
N SER A 30 1.69 -13.57 1.11
CA SER A 30 1.32 -12.19 1.37
C SER A 30 2.44 -11.56 2.19
N LEU A 31 3.41 -11.03 1.44
CA LEU A 31 4.74 -10.64 1.92
C LEU A 31 5.42 -11.78 2.72
N GLU A 32 6.38 -11.44 3.58
CA GLU A 32 7.07 -12.44 4.41
C GLU A 32 6.26 -12.84 5.64
N THR A 33 5.11 -12.19 5.87
CA THR A 33 4.26 -12.47 7.02
C THR A 33 3.43 -13.73 6.85
N TRP A 34 2.93 -14.03 5.64
CA TRP A 34 2.03 -15.16 5.39
C TRP A 34 2.52 -15.97 4.20
N TRP A 35 3.05 -17.17 4.45
CA TRP A 35 3.78 -17.94 3.43
C TRP A 35 2.91 -18.86 2.57
N GLU A 36 1.67 -19.13 2.97
CA GLU A 36 0.75 -19.93 2.18
C GLU A 36 -0.55 -19.14 2.11
N CYS A 37 -0.81 -18.57 0.93
CA CYS A 37 -1.93 -17.69 0.69
C CYS A 37 -2.68 -18.08 -0.58
N VAL A 38 -3.97 -17.72 -0.57
CA VAL A 38 -4.83 -17.62 -1.73
C VAL A 38 -5.20 -16.17 -1.92
N ASN A 39 -5.02 -15.64 -3.12
CA ASN A 39 -5.42 -14.29 -3.49
C ASN A 39 -4.90 -13.24 -2.49
N PRO A 40 -3.57 -13.10 -2.34
CA PRO A 40 -2.96 -12.13 -1.43
C PRO A 40 -3.32 -10.70 -1.82
N LEU A 41 -3.62 -9.87 -0.81
CA LEU A 41 -4.09 -8.51 -1.02
C LEU A 41 -3.09 -7.62 -1.77
N PRO A 42 -1.76 -7.68 -1.55
CA PRO A 42 -0.82 -6.84 -2.27
C PRO A 42 -0.88 -7.02 -3.80
N GLU A 43 -0.97 -8.25 -4.28
CA GLU A 43 -1.03 -8.60 -5.70
C GLU A 43 -2.35 -8.12 -6.31
N VAL A 44 -3.47 -8.44 -5.65
CA VAL A 44 -4.81 -8.02 -6.09
C VAL A 44 -4.90 -6.49 -6.13
N ALA A 45 -4.45 -5.82 -5.07
CA ALA A 45 -4.50 -4.37 -4.99
C ALA A 45 -3.56 -3.70 -6.00
N GLY A 46 -2.35 -4.24 -6.17
CA GLY A 46 -1.35 -3.75 -7.11
C GLY A 46 -1.81 -3.84 -8.54
N LEU A 47 -2.33 -4.99 -8.97
CA LEU A 47 -2.86 -5.15 -10.32
C LEU A 47 -4.08 -4.26 -10.56
N ARG A 48 -5.01 -4.17 -9.61
CA ARG A 48 -6.15 -3.24 -9.71
C ARG A 48 -5.71 -1.81 -9.92
N TYR A 49 -4.75 -1.36 -9.13
CA TYR A 49 -4.22 -0.01 -9.23
C TYR A 49 -3.51 0.20 -10.58
N VAL A 50 -2.54 -0.64 -10.92
CA VAL A 50 -1.72 -0.50 -12.13
C VAL A 50 -2.57 -0.57 -13.39
N LEU A 51 -3.46 -1.56 -13.52
CA LEU A 51 -4.35 -1.71 -14.68
C LEU A 51 -5.28 -0.50 -14.81
N GLY A 52 -5.84 -0.02 -13.70
CA GLY A 52 -6.64 1.22 -13.68
C GLY A 52 -5.85 2.42 -14.20
N ARG A 53 -4.62 2.62 -13.71
CA ARG A 53 -3.73 3.71 -14.16
C ARG A 53 -3.36 3.61 -15.64
N LEU A 54 -3.12 2.40 -16.14
CA LEU A 54 -2.82 2.18 -17.56
C LEU A 54 -4.01 2.51 -18.46
N LEU A 55 -5.22 2.15 -18.02
CA LEU A 55 -6.45 2.48 -18.76
C LEU A 55 -6.74 3.99 -18.80
N GLU A 56 -6.22 4.76 -17.84
CA GLU A 56 -6.33 6.23 -17.83
C GLU A 56 -5.28 6.94 -18.70
N LEU A 57 -4.28 6.24 -19.25
CA LEU A 57 -3.30 6.87 -20.12
C LEU A 57 -3.97 7.50 -21.35
N PRO A 58 -3.37 8.54 -21.96
CA PRO A 58 -3.76 9.03 -23.27
C PRO A 58 -3.84 7.92 -24.34
N ALA A 59 -4.80 8.02 -25.26
CA ALA A 59 -5.04 6.98 -26.26
C ALA A 59 -3.87 6.81 -27.24
N ASP A 60 -3.16 7.89 -27.56
CA ASP A 60 -1.99 7.96 -28.43
C ASP A 60 -0.74 7.27 -27.85
N LEU A 61 -0.70 7.06 -26.53
CA LEU A 61 0.36 6.30 -25.88
C LEU A 61 0.10 4.79 -25.88
N THR A 62 -1.06 4.32 -26.33
CA THR A 62 -1.51 2.93 -26.13
C THR A 62 -2.15 2.35 -27.39
N THR A 63 -2.27 1.02 -27.48
CA THR A 63 -3.03 0.39 -28.57
C THR A 63 -4.40 -0.09 -28.10
N ARG A 64 -5.30 -0.34 -29.06
CA ARG A 64 -6.62 -0.95 -28.77
C ARG A 64 -6.47 -2.36 -28.19
N ALA A 65 -5.49 -3.13 -28.68
CA ALA A 65 -5.21 -4.48 -28.19
C ALA A 65 -4.78 -4.46 -26.72
N GLN A 66 -3.81 -3.61 -26.36
CA GLN A 66 -3.37 -3.44 -24.98
C GLN A 66 -4.53 -3.09 -24.04
N ARG A 67 -5.34 -2.10 -24.40
CA ARG A 67 -6.50 -1.71 -23.58
C ARG A 67 -7.56 -2.80 -23.46
N LYS A 68 -7.69 -3.66 -24.47
CA LYS A 68 -8.59 -4.81 -24.41
C LYS A 68 -8.07 -5.81 -23.37
N THR A 69 -6.82 -6.23 -23.50
CA THR A 69 -6.15 -7.13 -22.55
C THR A 69 -6.23 -6.57 -21.13
N TRP A 70 -5.86 -5.32 -20.90
CA TRP A 70 -5.90 -4.72 -19.56
C TRP A 70 -7.30 -4.69 -18.94
N LYS A 71 -8.36 -4.50 -19.75
CA LYS A 71 -9.75 -4.56 -19.25
C LYS A 71 -10.17 -5.98 -18.90
N GLU A 72 -9.79 -6.94 -19.73
CA GLU A 72 -10.08 -8.37 -19.52
C GLU A 72 -9.36 -8.85 -18.25
N THR A 73 -8.04 -8.65 -18.16
CA THR A 73 -7.27 -9.01 -16.95
C THR A 73 -7.81 -8.32 -15.70
N LEU A 74 -8.20 -7.04 -15.77
CA LEU A 74 -8.80 -6.32 -14.63
C LEU A 74 -10.15 -6.93 -14.21
N ALA A 75 -10.95 -7.38 -15.17
CA ALA A 75 -12.22 -8.04 -14.91
C ALA A 75 -12.01 -9.44 -14.29
N ASP A 76 -10.93 -10.11 -14.65
CA ASP A 76 -10.59 -11.46 -14.19
C ASP A 76 -9.89 -11.47 -12.83
N LEU A 77 -9.45 -10.33 -12.29
CA LEU A 77 -8.92 -10.28 -10.93
C LEU A 77 -9.96 -10.74 -9.88
N PRO A 78 -9.52 -11.45 -8.84
CA PRO A 78 -10.37 -11.76 -7.70
C PRO A 78 -10.73 -10.48 -6.92
N ALA A 79 -11.74 -10.57 -6.06
CA ALA A 79 -12.13 -9.45 -5.21
C ALA A 79 -11.00 -9.09 -4.22
N VAL A 80 -10.91 -7.82 -3.83
CA VAL A 80 -10.00 -7.40 -2.76
C VAL A 80 -10.39 -8.14 -1.47
N PRO A 81 -9.47 -8.89 -0.83
CA PRO A 81 -9.80 -9.69 0.36
C PRO A 81 -10.33 -8.84 1.51
N MET A 82 -11.53 -9.18 1.99
CA MET A 82 -12.23 -8.46 3.05
C MET A 82 -13.07 -9.42 3.89
N LYS A 83 -13.35 -9.01 5.13
CA LYS A 83 -14.40 -9.64 5.94
C LYS A 83 -15.25 -8.60 6.67
N GLU A 84 -16.44 -9.01 7.06
CA GLU A 84 -17.23 -8.30 8.06
C GLU A 84 -16.89 -8.85 9.46
N SER A 85 -16.70 -7.94 10.43
CA SER A 85 -16.41 -8.29 11.81
C SER A 85 -16.87 -7.17 12.74
N ASN A 86 -17.80 -7.52 13.64
CA ASN A 86 -18.48 -6.57 14.55
C ASN A 86 -19.20 -5.44 13.80
N GLY A 87 -19.96 -5.78 12.75
CA GLY A 87 -20.72 -4.82 11.94
C GLY A 87 -19.87 -3.84 11.12
N LYS A 88 -18.57 -4.08 11.01
CA LYS A 88 -17.65 -3.28 10.21
C LYS A 88 -16.89 -4.16 9.22
N ARG A 89 -16.68 -3.64 8.02
CA ARG A 89 -15.82 -4.28 7.02
C ARG A 89 -14.37 -3.90 7.26
N ILE A 90 -13.48 -4.87 7.10
CA ILE A 90 -12.02 -4.68 7.13
C ILE A 90 -11.36 -5.45 6.00
N LEU A 91 -10.20 -4.97 5.58
CA LEU A 91 -9.32 -5.66 4.63
C LEU A 91 -8.61 -6.83 5.32
N LEU A 92 -8.26 -7.83 4.53
CA LEU A 92 -7.50 -9.00 4.96
C LEU A 92 -6.18 -9.08 4.19
N PRO A 93 -5.14 -9.73 4.75
CA PRO A 93 -3.87 -9.87 4.05
C PRO A 93 -3.96 -10.78 2.81
N ALA A 94 -4.93 -11.70 2.78
CA ALA A 94 -5.26 -12.57 1.65
C ALA A 94 -6.69 -13.13 1.84
N GLU A 95 -7.26 -13.79 0.84
CA GLU A 95 -8.54 -14.50 0.97
C GLU A 95 -8.42 -15.69 1.94
N LYS A 96 -7.36 -16.48 1.80
CA LYS A 96 -6.94 -17.52 2.75
C LYS A 96 -5.46 -17.34 3.04
N TYR A 97 -5.03 -17.54 4.27
CA TYR A 97 -3.65 -17.37 4.69
C TYR A 97 -3.31 -18.25 5.89
N SER A 98 -2.07 -18.72 5.95
CA SER A 98 -1.55 -19.59 7.01
C SER A 98 -1.23 -18.84 8.31
N ALA A 99 -0.47 -19.46 9.20
CA ALA A 99 -0.04 -18.83 10.45
C ALA A 99 1.01 -17.74 10.20
N LYS A 100 0.98 -16.70 11.04
CA LYS A 100 1.84 -15.52 10.95
C LYS A 100 3.31 -15.88 11.16
N ARG A 101 4.20 -15.42 10.28
CA ARG A 101 5.66 -15.68 10.33
C ARG A 101 6.52 -14.44 10.55
N ASN A 102 6.06 -13.27 10.15
CA ASN A 102 6.81 -12.01 10.26
C ASN A 102 5.93 -10.86 10.79
N GLN A 103 6.31 -9.60 10.59
CA GLN A 103 5.75 -8.42 11.25
C GLN A 103 5.27 -7.32 10.28
N GLU A 104 4.83 -7.68 9.08
CA GLU A 104 4.18 -6.74 8.17
C GLU A 104 2.65 -6.71 8.38
N ASN A 105 1.98 -5.68 7.83
CA ASN A 105 0.52 -5.64 7.70
C ASN A 105 0.16 -5.57 6.21
N PRO A 106 0.17 -6.70 5.47
CA PRO A 106 -0.08 -6.71 4.03
C PRO A 106 -1.44 -6.13 3.65
N GLU A 107 -2.44 -6.22 4.53
CA GLU A 107 -3.76 -5.65 4.31
C GLU A 107 -3.75 -4.12 4.11
N LEU A 108 -2.71 -3.44 4.59
CA LEU A 108 -2.55 -1.99 4.45
C LEU A 108 -1.86 -1.59 3.13
N TYR A 109 -1.43 -2.56 2.30
CA TYR A 109 -0.88 -2.27 0.96
C TYR A 109 -1.93 -1.66 0.02
N ALA A 110 -3.22 -1.91 0.30
CA ALA A 110 -4.33 -1.24 -0.38
C ALA A 110 -4.42 0.27 -0.07
N ILE A 111 -3.75 0.76 0.98
CA ILE A 111 -3.63 2.19 1.30
C ILE A 111 -2.34 2.75 0.72
N PHE A 112 -1.20 2.14 1.05
CA PHE A 112 0.09 2.47 0.47
C PHE A 112 0.88 1.18 0.25
N PRO A 113 1.40 0.92 -0.96
CA PRO A 113 1.59 1.88 -2.05
C PRO A 113 0.41 2.06 -3.01
N TYR A 114 -0.59 1.19 -2.98
CA TYR A 114 -1.55 1.09 -4.10
C TYR A 114 -2.75 2.03 -4.03
N ARG A 115 -2.99 2.69 -2.90
CA ARG A 115 -3.98 3.78 -2.78
C ARG A 115 -5.33 3.43 -3.41
N LEU A 116 -5.82 2.21 -3.18
CA LEU A 116 -7.21 1.85 -3.45
C LEU A 116 -8.14 2.52 -2.45
N PHE A 117 -7.64 2.78 -1.24
CA PHE A 117 -8.33 3.50 -0.18
C PHE A 117 -7.47 4.66 0.34
N GLY A 118 -8.13 5.71 0.82
CA GLY A 118 -7.47 6.91 1.34
C GLY A 118 -8.39 8.12 1.28
N VAL A 119 -7.90 9.26 1.77
CA VAL A 119 -8.63 10.53 1.72
C VAL A 119 -9.03 10.85 0.28
N GLY A 120 -10.32 11.15 0.08
CA GLY A 120 -10.87 11.46 -1.24
C GLY A 120 -11.28 10.24 -2.07
N LYS A 121 -11.27 9.04 -1.48
CA LYS A 121 -11.79 7.79 -2.10
C LYS A 121 -12.93 7.20 -1.28
N ASP A 122 -13.76 6.42 -1.94
CA ASP A 122 -14.78 5.60 -1.29
C ASP A 122 -14.12 4.53 -0.40
N GLY A 123 -14.83 4.10 0.65
CA GLY A 123 -14.35 3.08 1.57
C GLY A 123 -13.22 3.54 2.50
N LEU A 124 -13.02 4.85 2.68
CA LEU A 124 -12.04 5.40 3.62
C LEU A 124 -12.25 4.83 5.03
N GLU A 125 -13.50 4.69 5.47
CA GLU A 125 -13.87 4.13 6.75
C GLU A 125 -13.43 2.67 6.93
N ILE A 126 -13.45 1.86 5.86
CA ILE A 126 -12.95 0.47 5.86
C ILE A 126 -11.44 0.48 6.09
N ALA A 127 -10.72 1.37 5.42
CA ALA A 127 -9.27 1.46 5.53
C ALA A 127 -8.82 2.03 6.88
N VAL A 128 -9.52 3.03 7.42
CA VAL A 128 -9.31 3.53 8.80
C VAL A 128 -9.57 2.43 9.82
N GLU A 129 -10.66 1.67 9.68
CA GLU A 129 -10.96 0.55 10.57
C GLU A 129 -9.88 -0.54 10.50
N THR A 130 -9.47 -0.91 9.27
CA THR A 130 -8.39 -1.87 9.04
C THR A 130 -7.10 -1.41 9.71
N TYR A 131 -6.71 -0.16 9.47
CA TYR A 131 -5.54 0.44 10.11
C TYR A 131 -5.63 0.39 11.63
N ASN A 132 -6.77 0.72 12.24
CA ASN A 132 -6.92 0.68 13.70
C ASN A 132 -6.82 -0.75 14.28
N ARG A 133 -7.26 -1.76 13.51
CA ARG A 133 -7.21 -3.18 13.89
C ARG A 133 -5.92 -3.90 13.50
N ARG A 134 -5.04 -3.25 12.73
CA ARG A 134 -3.76 -3.83 12.29
C ARG A 134 -2.99 -4.42 13.47
N VAL A 135 -2.33 -5.55 13.22
CA VAL A 135 -1.59 -6.29 14.25
C VAL A 135 -0.34 -5.51 14.65
N HIS A 136 0.42 -5.03 13.67
CA HIS A 136 1.70 -4.36 13.91
C HIS A 136 1.54 -2.84 13.88
N LYS A 137 1.69 -2.19 15.04
CA LYS A 137 1.46 -0.74 15.21
C LYS A 137 2.74 0.09 15.30
N GLY A 138 3.89 -0.50 14.93
CA GLY A 138 5.20 0.11 14.98
C GLY A 138 5.43 1.21 13.94
N THR A 139 6.56 1.90 14.09
CA THR A 139 7.15 2.83 13.10
C THR A 139 8.68 2.79 13.23
N GLY A 140 9.39 3.28 12.21
CA GLY A 140 10.84 3.19 12.06
C GLY A 140 11.25 2.01 11.19
N GLY A 141 12.39 2.14 10.50
CA GLY A 141 12.80 1.22 9.44
C GLY A 141 11.76 1.18 8.32
N TRP A 142 11.50 -0.01 7.77
CA TRP A 142 10.53 -0.19 6.68
C TRP A 142 9.04 -0.10 7.08
N TYR A 143 8.69 0.10 8.35
CA TYR A 143 7.27 0.23 8.75
C TYR A 143 6.57 1.41 8.06
N GLN A 144 5.64 1.11 7.16
CA GLN A 144 4.92 2.11 6.36
C GLN A 144 3.79 2.84 7.11
N THR A 145 3.61 2.57 8.41
CA THR A 145 2.50 3.07 9.24
C THR A 145 2.34 4.59 9.18
N ALA A 146 3.44 5.35 9.14
CA ALA A 146 3.40 6.82 9.05
C ALA A 146 2.79 7.29 7.72
N ILE A 147 3.17 6.65 6.61
CA ILE A 147 2.64 6.95 5.27
C ILE A 147 1.16 6.60 5.20
N GLN A 148 0.79 5.42 5.73
CA GLN A 148 -0.60 4.96 5.76
C GLN A 148 -1.48 5.89 6.59
N ALA A 149 -1.02 6.32 7.77
CA ALA A 149 -1.73 7.31 8.59
C ALA A 149 -1.95 8.63 7.84
N ALA A 150 -0.94 9.09 7.08
CA ALA A 150 -1.05 10.30 6.27
C ALA A 150 -2.12 10.16 5.17
N TYR A 151 -2.11 9.06 4.41
CA TYR A 151 -3.12 8.79 3.37
C TYR A 151 -4.54 8.60 3.93
N LEU A 152 -4.68 8.26 5.21
CA LEU A 152 -5.97 8.12 5.89
C LEU A 152 -6.44 9.40 6.59
N GLY A 153 -5.65 10.47 6.56
CA GLY A 153 -5.99 11.72 7.26
C GLY A 153 -5.86 11.64 8.77
N LEU A 154 -5.19 10.60 9.29
CA LEU A 154 -4.99 10.36 10.72
C LEU A 154 -3.85 11.24 11.25
N THR A 155 -4.11 12.55 11.28
CA THR A 155 -3.13 13.60 11.58
C THR A 155 -2.32 13.32 12.85
N GLY A 156 -2.98 12.93 13.95
CA GLY A 156 -2.31 12.67 15.22
C GLY A 156 -1.34 11.49 15.18
N ASP A 157 -1.70 10.42 14.47
CA ASP A 157 -0.81 9.27 14.28
C ASP A 157 0.35 9.63 13.33
N ALA A 158 0.03 10.26 12.20
CA ALA A 158 1.03 10.64 11.20
C ALA A 158 2.09 11.58 11.79
N SER A 159 1.68 12.65 12.50
CA SER A 159 2.61 13.59 13.12
C SER A 159 3.43 12.93 14.23
N LYS A 160 2.80 12.10 15.07
CA LYS A 160 3.51 11.36 16.12
C LYS A 160 4.62 10.47 15.55
N PHE A 161 4.34 9.71 14.49
CA PHE A 161 5.33 8.82 13.90
C PHE A 161 6.42 9.59 13.16
N VAL A 162 6.08 10.62 12.39
CA VAL A 162 7.06 11.45 11.69
C VAL A 162 8.01 12.15 12.67
N THR A 163 7.48 12.77 13.73
CA THR A 163 8.30 13.40 14.78
C THR A 163 9.19 12.37 15.46
N LYS A 164 8.64 11.20 15.85
CA LYS A 164 9.44 10.14 16.47
C LYS A 164 10.62 9.75 15.58
N ASN A 165 10.36 9.47 14.31
CA ASN A 165 11.37 8.96 13.38
C ASN A 165 12.49 10.00 13.14
N PHE A 166 12.14 11.25 12.86
CA PHE A 166 13.14 12.33 12.71
C PHE A 166 13.88 12.68 14.01
N SER A 167 13.33 12.32 15.18
CA SER A 167 13.99 12.54 16.47
C SER A 167 14.84 11.33 16.92
N THR A 168 15.02 10.33 16.06
CA THR A 168 15.89 9.17 16.33
C THR A 168 17.04 9.15 15.34
N TRP A 169 18.20 8.67 15.77
CA TRP A 169 19.37 8.45 14.92
C TRP A 169 20.28 7.39 15.53
N HIS A 170 21.16 6.81 14.71
CA HIS A 170 22.15 5.87 15.19
C HIS A 170 23.24 6.62 15.97
N GLY A 171 23.33 6.38 17.28
CA GLY A 171 24.26 7.10 18.16
C GLY A 171 25.75 6.91 17.84
N GLY A 172 26.11 5.84 17.12
CA GLY A 172 27.48 5.62 16.65
C GLY A 172 27.83 6.33 15.34
N SER A 173 26.86 6.96 14.67
CA SER A 173 27.08 7.66 13.40
C SER A 173 27.38 9.14 13.64
N ARG A 174 28.37 9.68 12.92
CA ARG A 174 28.69 11.11 12.94
C ARG A 174 27.60 11.98 12.32
N PHE A 175 26.85 11.44 11.35
CA PHE A 175 25.77 12.14 10.68
C PHE A 175 24.43 11.83 11.37
N PRO A 176 23.71 12.84 11.89
CA PRO A 176 22.51 12.64 12.70
C PRO A 176 21.27 12.19 11.90
N ALA A 177 21.37 12.03 10.59
CA ALA A 177 20.34 11.42 9.74
C ALA A 177 20.78 10.04 9.20
N PHE A 178 21.66 9.34 9.90
CA PHE A 178 21.86 7.90 9.73
C PHE A 178 21.07 7.18 10.81
N TRP A 179 20.20 6.26 10.39
CA TRP A 179 19.38 5.43 11.27
C TRP A 179 19.91 3.99 11.34
N GLY A 180 19.33 3.20 12.24
CA GLY A 180 19.57 1.77 12.36
C GLY A 180 20.47 1.34 13.53
N PRO A 181 20.73 0.03 13.68
CA PRO A 181 20.11 -1.03 12.88
C PRO A 181 18.67 -1.25 13.39
N ASN A 182 17.68 -1.09 12.51
CA ASN A 182 16.28 -1.40 12.82
C ASN A 182 16.02 -2.84 12.36
N TYR A 183 15.48 -3.00 11.15
CA TYR A 183 15.31 -4.28 10.47
C TYR A 183 16.38 -4.52 9.40
N ASP A 184 17.22 -3.52 9.18
CA ASP A 184 18.24 -3.45 8.13
C ASP A 184 19.62 -3.04 8.69
N TRP A 185 20.55 -2.71 7.80
CA TRP A 185 21.91 -2.29 8.13
C TRP A 185 22.00 -0.82 8.58
N ILE A 186 23.24 -0.33 8.81
CA ILE A 186 23.53 1.08 9.08
C ILE A 186 24.33 1.65 7.89
N PRO A 187 23.89 2.75 7.24
CA PRO A 187 22.65 3.48 7.52
C PRO A 187 21.41 2.76 6.99
N ASP A 188 20.36 2.74 7.81
CA ASP A 188 19.02 2.35 7.40
C ASP A 188 18.40 3.47 6.56
N GLN A 189 18.18 3.18 5.27
CA GLN A 189 17.61 4.12 4.31
C GLN A 189 16.08 4.12 4.32
N ASP A 190 15.47 3.00 4.71
CA ASP A 190 14.01 2.85 4.73
C ASP A 190 13.39 3.76 5.78
N HIS A 191 14.03 3.88 6.94
CA HIS A 191 13.58 4.78 8.00
C HIS A 191 13.41 6.22 7.49
N GLY A 192 14.44 6.75 6.82
CA GLY A 192 14.42 8.10 6.26
C GLY A 192 13.40 8.23 5.12
N ALA A 193 13.37 7.26 4.20
CA ALA A 193 12.48 7.26 3.05
C ALA A 193 11.00 7.22 3.45
N VAL A 194 10.64 6.36 4.41
CA VAL A 194 9.29 6.28 4.98
C VAL A 194 8.88 7.60 5.60
N THR A 195 9.78 8.19 6.40
CA THR A 195 9.48 9.39 7.18
C THR A 195 9.30 10.61 6.28
N MET A 196 10.19 10.79 5.29
CA MET A 196 10.07 11.84 4.28
C MET A 196 8.81 11.67 3.43
N THR A 197 8.50 10.44 3.02
CA THR A 197 7.29 10.17 2.25
C THR A 197 6.05 10.51 3.08
N ALA A 198 5.99 10.10 4.34
CA ALA A 198 4.87 10.39 5.22
C ALA A 198 4.68 11.91 5.41
N LEU A 199 5.75 12.66 5.70
CA LEU A 199 5.70 14.11 5.86
C LEU A 199 5.15 14.79 4.60
N GLN A 200 5.64 14.41 3.42
CA GLN A 200 5.14 14.96 2.14
C GLN A 200 3.66 14.62 1.92
N ARG A 201 3.21 13.42 2.29
CA ARG A 201 1.80 13.01 2.14
C ARG A 201 0.88 13.58 3.21
N MET A 202 1.40 13.99 4.36
CA MET A 202 0.64 14.81 5.31
C MET A 202 0.29 16.17 4.69
N LEU A 203 1.23 16.76 3.97
CA LEU A 203 1.09 18.07 3.35
C LEU A 203 0.30 18.03 2.04
N LEU A 204 0.61 17.10 1.13
CA LEU A 204 0.03 17.06 -0.21
C LEU A 204 -0.15 15.64 -0.74
N GLN A 205 -1.38 15.38 -1.20
CA GLN A 205 -1.75 14.16 -1.91
C GLN A 205 -2.40 14.53 -3.26
N THR A 206 -2.40 13.59 -4.20
CA THR A 206 -3.05 13.76 -5.49
C THR A 206 -3.97 12.59 -5.80
N GLU A 207 -5.19 12.88 -6.24
CA GLU A 207 -6.16 11.89 -6.71
C GLU A 207 -6.56 12.20 -8.15
N GLY A 208 -6.01 11.44 -9.10
CA GLY A 208 -6.05 11.81 -10.51
C GLY A 208 -5.44 13.20 -10.73
N ARG A 209 -6.26 14.16 -11.16
CA ARG A 209 -5.86 15.56 -11.34
C ARG A 209 -6.19 16.47 -10.14
N LYS A 210 -6.84 15.92 -9.10
CA LYS A 210 -7.20 16.68 -7.90
C LYS A 210 -5.99 16.76 -6.97
N ILE A 211 -5.68 17.97 -6.51
CA ILE A 211 -4.69 18.23 -5.47
C ILE A 211 -5.43 18.32 -4.13
N LEU A 212 -4.94 17.55 -3.15
CA LEU A 212 -5.45 17.53 -1.78
C LEU A 212 -4.37 18.10 -0.87
N LEU A 213 -4.57 19.32 -0.37
CA LEU A 213 -3.65 19.98 0.54
C LEU A 213 -4.03 19.68 1.99
N PHE A 214 -3.01 19.60 2.84
CA PHE A 214 -3.12 19.41 4.29
C PHE A 214 -3.93 18.17 4.69
N GLY A 215 -3.80 17.07 3.92
CA GLY A 215 -4.58 15.85 4.12
C GLY A 215 -4.42 15.23 5.51
N ALA A 216 -3.25 15.39 6.14
CA ALA A 216 -3.00 14.98 7.52
C ALA A 216 -2.01 15.94 8.24
N TRP A 217 -2.03 17.23 7.89
CA TRP A 217 -1.09 18.21 8.43
C TRP A 217 -1.59 18.77 9.78
N PRO A 218 -0.78 18.77 10.85
CA PRO A 218 -1.16 19.37 12.13
C PRO A 218 -1.36 20.88 11.98
N LYS A 219 -2.47 21.40 12.52
CA LYS A 219 -2.78 22.84 12.48
C LYS A 219 -1.70 23.73 13.12
N GLY A 220 -0.91 23.19 14.06
CA GLY A 220 0.15 23.90 14.74
C GLY A 220 1.53 23.80 14.09
N TRP A 221 1.66 23.10 12.95
CA TRP A 221 2.92 23.06 12.20
C TRP A 221 2.91 24.15 11.14
N ASP A 222 3.87 25.06 11.25
CA ASP A 222 4.08 26.10 10.24
C ASP A 222 4.59 25.49 8.94
N VAL A 223 4.22 26.11 7.83
CA VAL A 223 4.66 25.75 6.46
C VAL A 223 5.43 26.90 5.78
N GLU A 224 5.62 28.01 6.48
CA GLU A 224 6.51 29.12 6.09
C GLU A 224 7.96 28.92 6.55
#